data_AF-A0AAV2D6U6-F1
#
_entry.id   AF-A0AAV2D6U6-F1
#
_cell.length_a   1.000
_cell.length_b   1.000
_cell.length_c   1.000
_cell.angle_alpha   90.00
_cell.angle_beta   90.00
_cell.angle_gamma   90.00
#
_symmetry.space_group_name_H-M   'P 1'
#
loop_
_entity.id
_entity.type
_entity.pdbx_description
1 polymer ?
#
loop_
_entity_poly.entity_id
_entity_poly.type
_entity_poly.pdbx_seq_one_letter_code
_entity_poly.pdbx_strand_id
1 'polypeptide(L)'
;MVSETSQFHILQCVCLLWRIWKSRNKVTFEFFQPHVRSLARQFYNQVLEFSNLLPPPPPRSSLIPIHPATTWVPQDPPEVFLKINVDAAVCAASCSSGLVIRGSDGHVVLALGLQLQGISILIWQSF
;
A
#
# COMPACT_ATOMS: atom_id res chain seq x y z
N MET A 1 14.86 -1.81 -20.49
CA MET A 1 13.67 -1.12 -21.04
C MET A 1 12.50 -2.09 -20.96
N VAL A 2 11.58 -1.87 -20.03
CA VAL A 2 10.30 -2.59 -20.00
C VAL A 2 9.41 -1.93 -21.04
N SER A 3 8.91 -2.68 -22.03
CA SER A 3 8.04 -2.11 -23.08
C SER A 3 6.79 -1.46 -22.45
N GLU A 4 6.20 -0.45 -23.09
CA GLU A 4 4.93 0.17 -22.61
C GLU A 4 3.83 -0.88 -22.39
N THR A 5 3.77 -1.91 -23.26
CA THR A 5 2.94 -3.09 -23.09
C THR A 5 3.23 -3.85 -21.80
N SER A 6 4.50 -4.02 -21.46
CA SER A 6 4.92 -4.72 -20.24
C SER A 6 4.57 -3.92 -18.98
N GLN A 7 4.66 -2.58 -19.00
CA GLN A 7 4.22 -1.71 -17.90
C GLN A 7 2.70 -1.79 -17.69
N PHE A 8 1.93 -1.79 -18.78
CA PHE A 8 0.48 -1.96 -18.72
C PHE A 8 0.07 -3.31 -18.12
N HIS A 9 0.72 -4.40 -18.49
CA HIS A 9 0.47 -5.72 -17.90
C HIS A 9 0.84 -5.80 -16.42
N ILE A 10 1.96 -5.18 -16.02
CA ILE A 10 2.34 -5.09 -14.61
C ILE A 10 1.27 -4.34 -13.81
N LEU A 11 0.79 -3.22 -14.35
CA LEU A 11 -0.28 -2.44 -13.72
C LEU A 11 -1.56 -3.27 -13.56
N GLN A 12 -1.97 -3.99 -14.60
CA GLN A 12 -3.12 -4.89 -14.53
C GLN A 12 -2.95 -5.95 -13.43
N CYS A 13 -1.78 -6.58 -13.34
CA CYS A 13 -1.46 -7.55 -12.30
C CYS A 13 -1.51 -6.94 -10.90
N VAL A 14 -0.93 -5.75 -10.70
CA VAL A 14 -0.94 -5.05 -9.40
C VAL A 14 -2.37 -4.67 -9.00
N CYS A 15 -3.16 -4.10 -9.91
CA CYS A 15 -4.56 -3.77 -9.66
C CYS A 15 -5.39 -5.02 -9.30
N LEU A 16 -5.12 -6.16 -9.96
CA LEU A 16 -5.83 -7.41 -9.72
C LEU A 16 -5.49 -7.98 -8.34
N LEU A 17 -4.20 -8.08 -8.02
CA LEU A 17 -3.71 -8.57 -6.73
C LEU A 17 -4.22 -7.72 -5.58
N TRP A 18 -4.17 -6.39 -5.74
CA TRP A 18 -4.72 -5.45 -4.76
C TRP A 18 -6.21 -5.66 -4.52
N ARG A 19 -6.99 -5.89 -5.59
CA ARG A 19 -8.43 -6.12 -5.48
C ARG A 19 -8.76 -7.44 -4.80
N ILE A 20 -8.05 -8.51 -5.14
CA ILE A 20 -8.18 -9.83 -4.49
C ILE A 20 -7.90 -9.69 -3.00
N TRP A 21 -6.80 -9.04 -2.64
CA TRP A 21 -6.44 -8.80 -1.24
C TRP A 21 -7.52 -8.00 -0.49
N LYS A 22 -7.99 -6.88 -1.07
CA LYS A 22 -9.03 -6.04 -0.45
C LYS A 22 -10.36 -6.80 -0.31
N SER A 23 -10.77 -7.55 -1.33
CA SER A 23 -11.99 -8.37 -1.27
C SER A 23 -11.88 -9.48 -0.22
N ARG A 24 -10.72 -10.13 -0.11
CA ARG A 24 -10.47 -11.14 0.94
C ARG A 24 -10.62 -10.53 2.32
N ASN A 25 -10.02 -9.37 2.56
CA ASN A 25 -10.14 -8.70 3.86
C ASN A 25 -11.58 -8.35 4.20
N LYS A 26 -12.40 -7.92 3.23
CA LYS A 26 -13.84 -7.71 3.46
C LYS A 26 -14.57 -9.00 3.84
N VAL A 27 -14.25 -10.13 3.21
CA VAL A 27 -14.83 -11.43 3.59
C VAL A 27 -14.45 -11.79 5.02
N THR A 28 -13.17 -11.64 5.38
CA THR A 28 -12.63 -12.03 6.69
C THR A 28 -13.11 -11.13 7.83
N PHE A 29 -13.19 -9.82 7.62
CA PHE A 29 -13.43 -8.85 8.69
C PHE A 29 -14.83 -8.22 8.66
N GLU A 30 -15.51 -8.20 7.51
CA GLU A 30 -16.83 -7.56 7.35
C GLU A 30 -17.94 -8.57 7.03
N PHE A 31 -17.65 -9.89 7.04
CA PHE A 31 -18.58 -10.96 6.64
C PHE A 31 -19.22 -10.72 5.25
N PHE A 32 -18.50 -10.03 4.38
CA PHE A 32 -18.97 -9.66 3.06
C PHE A 32 -19.02 -10.88 2.12
N GLN A 33 -20.11 -11.02 1.36
CA GLN A 33 -20.28 -12.05 0.33
C GLN A 33 -19.99 -11.44 -1.07
N PRO A 34 -18.81 -11.65 -1.65
CA PRO A 34 -18.44 -11.03 -2.91
C PRO A 34 -19.21 -11.62 -4.08
N HIS A 35 -19.88 -10.77 -4.86
CA HIS A 35 -20.44 -11.17 -6.14
C HIS A 35 -19.38 -11.05 -7.25
N VAL A 36 -18.95 -12.19 -7.82
CA VAL A 36 -17.83 -12.29 -8.77
C VAL A 36 -17.96 -11.32 -9.96
N ARG A 37 -19.18 -11.16 -10.51
CA ARG A 37 -19.43 -10.21 -11.61
C ARG A 37 -19.18 -8.75 -11.22
N SER A 38 -19.52 -8.37 -9.98
CA SER A 38 -19.29 -7.01 -9.49
C SER A 38 -17.80 -6.73 -9.27
N LEU A 39 -17.04 -7.74 -8.80
CA LEU A 39 -15.59 -7.65 -8.65
C LEU A 39 -14.88 -7.47 -10.00
N ALA A 40 -15.27 -8.25 -11.01
CA ALA A 40 -14.69 -8.14 -12.35
C ALA A 40 -14.94 -6.74 -12.97
N ARG A 41 -16.15 -6.21 -12.81
CA ARG A 41 -16.49 -4.86 -13.27
C ARG A 41 -15.69 -3.77 -12.54
N GLN A 42 -15.57 -3.90 -11.23
CA GLN A 42 -14.79 -2.95 -10.41
C GLN A 42 -13.31 -2.99 -10.77
N PHE A 43 -12.74 -4.17 -11.02
CA PHE A 43 -11.37 -4.33 -11.50
C PHE A 43 -11.16 -3.62 -12.84
N TYR A 44 -12.03 -3.87 -13.82
CA TYR A 44 -11.95 -3.23 -15.13
C TYR A 44 -11.98 -1.69 -15.01
N ASN A 45 -12.92 -1.15 -14.24
CA ASN A 45 -13.03 0.30 -14.04
C ASN A 45 -11.76 0.89 -13.40
N GLN A 46 -11.15 0.17 -12.44
CA GLN A 46 -9.97 0.65 -11.73
C GLN A 46 -8.71 0.65 -12.63
N VAL A 47 -8.57 -0.35 -13.51
CA VAL A 47 -7.50 -0.36 -14.52
C VAL A 47 -7.69 0.80 -15.50
N LEU A 48 -8.93 1.04 -15.95
CA LEU A 48 -9.26 2.14 -16.86
C LEU A 48 -8.94 3.50 -16.22
N GLU A 49 -9.39 3.71 -14.98
CA GLU A 49 -9.13 4.92 -14.20
C GLU A 49 -7.63 5.18 -14.07
N PHE A 50 -6.85 4.17 -13.68
CA PHE A 50 -5.41 4.31 -13.52
C PHE A 50 -4.72 4.59 -14.86
N SER A 51 -5.16 3.95 -15.95
CA SER A 51 -4.60 4.20 -17.28
C SER A 51 -4.82 5.64 -17.76
N ASN A 52 -5.94 6.26 -17.36
CA ASN A 52 -6.24 7.66 -17.69
C ASN A 52 -5.42 8.66 -16.85
N LEU A 53 -4.89 8.24 -15.71
CA LEU A 53 -4.04 9.07 -14.84
C LEU A 53 -2.56 9.02 -15.22
N LEU A 54 -2.17 8.10 -16.10
CA LEU A 54 -0.79 8.03 -16.57
C LEU A 54 -0.50 9.23 -17.47
N PRO A 55 0.61 9.97 -17.23
CA PRO A 55 1.00 11.05 -18.12
C PRO A 55 1.27 10.51 -19.53
N PRO A 56 1.06 11.33 -20.58
CA PRO A 56 1.40 10.94 -21.93
C PRO A 56 2.89 10.56 -22.00
N PRO A 57 3.26 9.57 -22.82
CA PRO A 57 4.64 9.11 -22.89
C PRO A 57 5.55 10.29 -23.26
N PRO A 58 6.69 10.46 -22.55
CA PRO A 58 7.58 11.57 -22.83
C PRO A 58 8.05 11.50 -24.29
N PRO A 59 8.26 12.66 -24.95
CA PRO A 59 8.84 12.68 -26.29
C PRO A 59 10.15 11.92 -26.28
N ARG A 60 10.36 11.07 -27.30
CA ARG A 60 11.53 10.20 -27.46
C ARG A 60 12.79 11.04 -27.71
N SER A 61 13.32 11.70 -26.68
CA SER A 61 14.61 12.36 -26.76
C SER A 61 15.21 12.57 -25.38
N SER A 62 16.52 12.37 -25.34
CA SER A 62 17.44 12.35 -24.21
C SER A 62 17.37 11.10 -23.32
N LEU A 63 18.47 10.36 -23.38
CA LEU A 63 18.87 9.33 -22.44
C LEU A 63 18.93 9.95 -21.04
N ILE A 64 17.82 9.90 -20.30
CA ILE A 64 17.84 10.18 -18.86
C ILE A 64 18.71 9.09 -18.24
N PRO A 65 19.78 9.42 -17.50
CA PRO A 65 20.52 8.44 -16.74
C PRO A 65 19.54 7.71 -15.83
N ILE A 66 19.32 6.43 -16.09
CA ILE A 66 18.56 5.57 -15.18
C ILE A 66 19.44 5.49 -13.93
N HIS A 67 19.19 6.35 -12.96
CA HIS A 67 19.69 6.10 -11.62
C HIS A 67 19.13 4.72 -11.25
N PRO A 68 19.97 3.72 -10.93
CA PRO A 68 19.47 2.46 -10.43
C PRO A 68 18.57 2.82 -9.26
N ALA A 69 17.30 2.42 -9.35
CA ALA A 69 16.39 2.56 -8.22
C ALA A 69 17.13 1.94 -7.03
N THR A 70 17.45 2.75 -6.04
CA THR A 70 17.95 2.28 -4.76
C THR A 70 16.79 1.52 -4.14
N THR A 71 16.62 0.26 -4.56
CA THR A 71 15.76 -0.68 -3.87
C THR A 71 16.22 -0.65 -2.43
N TRP A 72 15.32 -0.29 -1.51
CA TRP A 72 15.60 -0.42 -0.10
C TRP A 72 15.91 -1.89 0.15
N VAL A 73 17.20 -2.20 0.30
CA VAL A 73 17.66 -3.49 0.77
C VAL A 73 17.61 -3.36 2.29
N PRO A 74 16.68 -4.02 2.98
CA PRO A 74 16.82 -4.17 4.42
C PRO A 74 18.19 -4.80 4.64
N GLN A 75 19.12 -4.05 5.23
CA GLN A 75 20.21 -4.70 5.93
C GLN A 75 19.51 -5.50 7.01
N ASP A 76 19.66 -6.83 6.99
CA ASP A 76 19.12 -7.68 8.04
C ASP A 76 19.62 -7.09 9.35
N PRO A 77 18.72 -6.43 10.11
CA PRO A 77 19.18 -5.74 11.28
C PRO A 77 19.64 -6.85 12.25
N PRO A 78 20.75 -6.65 12.98
CA PRO A 78 21.32 -7.68 13.87
C PRO A 78 20.22 -8.36 14.69
N GLU A 79 20.38 -9.64 15.08
CA GLU A 79 19.35 -10.47 15.75
C GLU A 79 18.64 -9.81 16.96
N VAL A 80 19.16 -8.69 17.47
CA VAL A 80 18.63 -7.89 18.59
C VAL A 80 17.67 -6.75 18.15
N PHE A 81 17.35 -6.61 16.86
CA PHE A 81 16.51 -5.50 16.39
C PHE A 81 15.03 -5.88 16.28
N LEU A 82 14.19 -4.98 16.79
CA LEU A 82 12.73 -5.08 16.69
C LEU A 82 12.20 -4.08 15.65
N LYS A 83 11.41 -4.56 14.70
CA LYS A 83 10.67 -3.73 13.75
C LYS A 83 9.32 -3.33 14.33
N ILE A 84 9.14 -2.03 14.52
CA ILE A 84 7.92 -1.42 15.07
C ILE A 84 7.13 -0.82 13.91
N ASN A 85 5.90 -1.30 13.66
CA ASN A 85 5.01 -0.75 12.63
C ASN A 85 3.81 -0.12 13.32
N VAL A 86 3.61 1.18 13.12
CA VAL A 86 2.50 1.95 13.68
C VAL A 86 1.58 2.36 12.55
N ASP A 87 0.28 2.21 12.75
CA ASP A 87 -0.76 2.74 11.86
C ASP A 87 -1.85 3.41 12.70
N ALA A 88 -2.53 4.41 12.15
CA ALA A 88 -3.60 5.10 12.85
C ALA A 88 -4.81 5.32 11.93
N ALA A 89 -6.00 5.16 12.50
CA ALA A 89 -7.26 5.39 11.84
C ALA A 89 -8.03 6.51 12.56
N VAL A 90 -8.45 7.51 11.79
CA VAL A 90 -9.28 8.61 12.29
C VAL A 90 -10.67 8.50 11.68
N CYS A 91 -11.69 8.58 12.53
CA CYS A 91 -13.09 8.73 12.17
C CYS A 91 -13.61 10.03 12.82
N ALA A 92 -14.74 10.56 12.34
CA ALA A 92 -15.29 11.86 12.73
C ALA A 92 -15.39 12.09 14.25
N ALA A 93 -15.57 11.03 15.05
CA ALA A 93 -15.71 11.11 16.51
C ALA A 93 -14.60 10.39 17.29
N SER A 94 -13.63 9.75 16.62
CA SER A 94 -12.66 8.88 17.29
C SER A 94 -11.37 8.71 16.51
N CYS A 95 -10.26 8.59 17.24
CA CYS A 95 -8.98 8.19 16.68
C CYS A 95 -8.51 6.91 17.36
N SER A 96 -7.94 5.98 16.59
CA SER A 96 -7.31 4.78 17.11
C SER A 96 -5.95 4.58 16.44
N SER A 97 -5.02 3.97 17.17
CA SER A 97 -3.71 3.58 16.66
C SER A 97 -3.45 2.11 16.93
N GLY A 98 -2.92 1.41 15.94
CA GLY A 98 -2.39 0.07 16.05
C GLY A 98 -0.86 0.09 16.02
N LEU A 99 -0.25 -0.76 16.84
CA LEU A 99 1.19 -1.00 16.84
C LEU A 99 1.45 -2.51 16.74
N VAL A 100 2.39 -2.89 15.89
CA VAL A 100 2.91 -4.25 15.80
C VAL A 100 4.44 -4.24 15.85
N ILE A 101 4.98 -4.88 16.89
CA ILE A 101 6.41 -5.12 17.10
C ILE A 101 6.74 -6.53 16.62
N ARG A 102 7.73 -6.64 15.73
CA ARG A 102 8.20 -7.91 15.17
C ARG A 102 9.70 -8.07 15.37
N GLY A 103 10.15 -9.30 15.61
CA GLY A 103 11.56 -9.67 15.54
C GLY A 103 12.09 -9.60 14.12
N SER A 104 13.42 -9.70 13.98
CA SER A 104 14.10 -9.81 12.67
C SER A 104 13.67 -11.05 11.89
N ASP A 105 13.27 -12.11 12.59
CA ASP A 105 12.67 -13.34 12.08
C ASP A 105 11.22 -13.18 11.57
N GLY A 106 10.63 -11.99 11.75
CA GLY A 106 9.25 -11.69 11.38
C GLY A 106 8.20 -12.17 12.38
N HIS A 107 8.58 -12.84 13.48
CA HIS A 107 7.66 -13.23 14.54
C HIS A 107 7.14 -12.00 15.28
N VAL A 108 5.83 -11.96 15.54
CA VAL A 108 5.20 -10.87 16.28
C VAL A 108 5.48 -11.06 17.77
N VAL A 109 6.21 -10.10 18.35
CA VAL A 109 6.51 -10.06 19.78
C VAL A 109 5.36 -9.41 20.54
N LEU A 110 4.79 -8.33 19.98
CA LEU A 110 3.73 -7.57 20.61
C LEU A 110 2.82 -6.93 19.55
N ALA A 111 1.51 -6.95 19.81
CA ALA A 111 0.53 -6.18 19.06
C ALA A 111 -0.37 -5.43 20.04
N LEU A 112 -0.55 -4.13 19.83
CA LEU A 112 -1.37 -3.26 20.66
C LEU A 112 -2.32 -2.43 19.81
N GLY A 113 -3.54 -2.23 20.31
CA GLY A 113 -4.51 -1.28 19.80
C GLY A 113 -4.86 -0.27 20.90
N LEU A 114 -4.80 1.01 20.57
CA LEU A 114 -5.07 2.11 21.51
C LEU A 114 -6.16 3.00 20.92
N GLN A 115 -7.19 3.27 21.72
CA GLN A 115 -8.15 4.34 21.44
C GLN A 115 -7.56 5.65 21.97
N LEU A 116 -7.31 6.61 21.08
CA LEU A 116 -6.76 7.91 21.47
C LEU A 116 -7.90 8.82 21.92
N GLN A 117 -7.83 9.28 23.17
CA GLN A 117 -8.77 10.27 23.70
C GLN A 117 -8.28 11.67 23.35
N GLY A 118 -9.01 12.37 22.48
CA GLY A 118 -8.68 13.70 22.00
C GLY A 118 -7.82 13.70 20.72
N ILE A 119 -8.20 14.53 19.75
CA ILE A 119 -7.46 14.74 18.51
C ILE A 119 -6.74 16.08 18.64
N SER A 120 -5.42 16.06 18.81
CA SER A 120 -4.57 17.25 18.64
C SER A 120 -3.75 17.05 17.37
N ILE A 121 -4.14 17.72 16.28
CA ILE A 121 -3.39 17.70 15.03
C ILE A 121 -2.24 18.70 15.16
N LEU A 122 -1.02 18.20 15.31
CA LEU A 122 0.20 19.01 15.27
C LEU A 122 0.74 18.96 13.84
N ILE A 123 0.36 19.94 13.02
CA ILE A 123 0.92 20.10 11.68
C ILE A 123 2.30 20.75 11.85
N TRP A 124 3.36 19.97 11.67
CA TRP A 124 4.71 20.52 11.59
C TRP A 124 4.92 21.10 10.19
N GLN A 125 4.91 22.42 10.07
CA GLN A 125 5.35 23.12 8.87
C GLN A 125 6.83 23.47 9.01
N SER A 126 7.68 22.83 8.22
CA SER A 126 9.05 23.25 8.00
C SER A 126 9.02 24.49 7.09
N PHE A 127 9.64 25.59 7.51
CA PHE A 127 9.99 26.72 6.63
C PHE A 127 11.23 26.40 5.80
#